data_AF-A0A8R1E8Q2-F1
#
_entry.id   AF-A0A8R1E8Q2-F1
#
_cell.length_a   1.000
_cell.length_b   1.000
_cell.length_c   1.000
_cell.angle_alpha   90.00
_cell.angle_beta   90.00
_cell.angle_gamma   90.00
#
_symmetry.space_group_name_H-M   'P 1'
#
loop_
_entity.id
_entity.type
_entity.pdbx_description
1 polymer ?
#
loop_
_entity_poly.entity_id
_entity_poly.type
_entity_poly.pdbx_seq_one_letter_code
_entity_poly.pdbx_strand_id
1 'polypeptide(L)'
;MSFHYILLSFHVLLTFPRIHGQCAFNLHHLTASSKFPANCSQIFGRFTVDQTSGVTDAQLSEIFANVKEIQGVVQIWNTQFTSVNFLKTIERLTGDYLDKSLSIVNNSRLTSLDLPSLVKSNGKLEIVNNPVLNLRSQCSTFHSAFFNRRSVSGNEFDCGCDLIVPFKWSSVKNFPTGCVVLYGNLVLEGSAPPVEVLYRMSAVTKLYGNLEVKQTNLETLGFLQNLEEIESGT
;
A
#
# COMPACT_ATOMS: atom_id res chain seq x y z
N MET A 1 45.91 -16.74 -34.05
CA MET A 1 44.58 -17.31 -33.78
C MET A 1 43.69 -16.19 -33.28
N SER A 2 42.75 -15.78 -34.11
CA SER A 2 41.81 -14.69 -33.86
C SER A 2 40.61 -15.25 -33.11
N PHE A 3 40.27 -14.71 -31.94
CA PHE A 3 39.02 -15.01 -31.25
C PHE A 3 38.10 -13.79 -31.37
N HIS A 4 37.11 -13.90 -32.26
CA HIS A 4 35.96 -13.00 -32.31
C HIS A 4 35.07 -13.30 -31.10
N TYR A 5 34.95 -12.35 -30.17
CA TYR A 5 33.84 -12.32 -29.22
C TYR A 5 32.67 -11.58 -29.86
N ILE A 6 31.64 -12.33 -30.24
CA ILE A 6 30.34 -11.77 -30.62
C ILE A 6 29.62 -11.38 -29.32
N LEU A 7 29.53 -10.08 -29.05
CA LEU A 7 28.62 -9.52 -28.05
C LEU A 7 27.18 -9.64 -28.58
N LEU A 8 26.46 -10.65 -28.12
CA LEU A 8 25.00 -10.71 -28.26
C LEU A 8 24.38 -9.74 -27.25
N SER A 9 24.15 -8.51 -27.68
CA SER A 9 23.33 -7.54 -26.95
C SER A 9 21.88 -8.01 -26.97
N PHE A 10 21.44 -8.66 -25.88
CA PHE A 10 20.01 -8.86 -25.59
C PHE A 10 19.38 -7.49 -25.32
N HIS A 11 18.93 -6.83 -26.38
CA HIS A 11 17.87 -5.84 -26.26
C HIS A 11 16.60 -6.61 -25.90
N VAL A 12 16.34 -6.75 -24.60
CA VAL A 12 14.98 -7.01 -24.12
C VAL A 12 14.17 -5.81 -24.57
N LEU A 13 13.57 -5.91 -25.75
CA LEU A 13 12.44 -5.09 -26.15
C LEU A 13 11.36 -5.36 -25.11
N LEU A 14 11.31 -4.51 -24.08
CA LEU A 14 10.12 -4.33 -23.26
C LEU A 14 9.03 -3.93 -24.25
N THR A 15 8.28 -4.93 -24.70
CA THR A 15 7.05 -4.72 -25.45
C THR A 15 6.06 -4.17 -24.45
N PHE A 16 6.11 -2.85 -24.22
CA PHE A 16 5.00 -2.13 -23.64
C PHE A 16 3.77 -2.52 -24.47
N PRO A 17 2.70 -3.07 -23.86
CA PRO A 17 1.49 -3.37 -24.60
C PRO A 17 1.08 -2.08 -25.34
N ARG A 18 0.81 -2.20 -26.65
CA ARG A 18 0.42 -1.08 -27.51
C ARG A 18 -0.68 -0.29 -26.79
N ILE A 19 -0.31 0.86 -26.27
CA ILE A 19 -1.23 1.81 -25.65
C ILE A 19 -2.18 2.25 -26.76
N HIS A 20 -3.38 1.69 -26.80
CA HIS A 20 -4.41 2.14 -27.72
C HIS A 20 -4.85 3.53 -27.22
N GLY A 21 -4.42 4.54 -27.97
CA GLY A 21 -4.53 5.95 -27.58
C GLY A 21 -5.96 6.35 -27.28
N GLN A 22 -6.19 6.74 -26.02
CA GLN A 22 -7.11 7.81 -25.58
C GLN A 22 -7.05 7.94 -24.05
N CYS A 23 -6.83 6.85 -23.29
CA CYS A 23 -6.87 6.87 -21.82
C CYS A 23 -5.50 6.72 -21.11
N ALA A 24 -4.40 6.93 -21.83
CA ALA A 24 -3.07 6.95 -21.25
C ALA A 24 -2.64 8.39 -20.95
N PHE A 25 -2.26 8.62 -19.70
CA PHE A 25 -1.92 9.93 -19.18
C PHE A 25 -0.44 9.96 -18.84
N ASN A 26 0.31 10.76 -19.59
CA ASN A 26 1.72 11.03 -19.30
C ASN A 26 1.85 12.28 -18.40
N LEU A 27 0.97 12.40 -17.41
CA LEU A 27 1.03 13.43 -16.39
C LEU A 27 1.51 12.77 -15.10
N HIS A 28 2.43 13.42 -14.40
CA HIS A 28 2.88 12.98 -13.07
C HIS A 28 2.13 13.70 -11.95
N HIS A 29 1.72 14.95 -12.17
CA HIS A 29 0.94 15.75 -11.22
C HIS A 29 -0.34 16.24 -11.87
N LEU A 30 -1.46 16.08 -11.15
CA LEU A 30 -2.75 16.65 -11.53
C LEU A 30 -2.78 18.14 -11.19
N THR A 31 -3.29 18.92 -12.12
CA THR A 31 -3.48 20.37 -11.98
C THR A 31 -4.90 20.77 -12.35
N ALA A 32 -5.34 21.96 -11.94
CA ALA A 32 -6.63 22.51 -12.37
C ALA A 32 -6.80 22.59 -13.91
N SER A 33 -5.69 22.63 -14.67
CA SER A 33 -5.67 22.69 -16.14
C SER A 33 -5.56 21.32 -16.82
N SER A 34 -5.43 20.25 -16.05
CA SER A 34 -5.33 18.90 -16.58
C SER A 34 -6.64 18.53 -17.30
N LYS A 35 -6.53 18.16 -18.58
CA LYS A 35 -7.68 17.78 -19.42
C LYS A 35 -7.75 16.27 -19.54
N PHE A 36 -8.93 15.72 -19.29
CA PHE A 36 -9.18 14.28 -19.33
C PHE A 36 -10.15 13.94 -20.46
N PRO A 37 -9.88 12.90 -21.26
CA PRO A 37 -10.87 12.31 -22.14
C PRO A 37 -12.07 11.85 -21.32
N ALA A 38 -13.26 12.28 -21.77
CA ALA A 38 -14.50 11.72 -21.28
C ALA A 38 -14.57 10.22 -21.67
N ASN A 39 -15.16 9.40 -20.79
CA ASN A 39 -15.49 7.98 -21.02
C ASN A 39 -14.32 6.96 -20.95
N CYS A 40 -13.32 7.19 -20.11
CA CYS A 40 -12.31 6.16 -19.80
C CYS A 40 -12.79 5.24 -18.66
N SER A 41 -12.98 3.95 -18.94
CA SER A 41 -13.20 2.93 -17.90
C SER A 41 -11.90 2.39 -17.31
N GLN A 42 -10.81 2.47 -18.08
CA GLN A 42 -9.46 2.16 -17.65
C GLN A 42 -8.55 3.34 -17.97
N ILE A 43 -7.71 3.73 -17.02
CA ILE A 43 -6.72 4.80 -17.20
C ILE A 43 -5.32 4.32 -16.86
N PHE A 44 -4.32 4.90 -17.50
CA PHE A 44 -2.90 4.56 -17.30
C PHE A 44 -2.13 5.80 -16.87
N GLY A 45 -1.31 5.71 -15.83
CA GLY A 45 -0.42 6.82 -15.45
C GLY A 45 -0.17 6.97 -13.96
N ARG A 46 0.41 8.12 -13.60
CA ARG A 46 0.69 8.53 -12.22
C ARG A 46 -0.19 9.72 -11.87
N PHE A 47 -1.09 9.54 -10.92
CA PHE A 47 -2.06 10.56 -10.54
C PHE A 47 -1.70 11.11 -9.17
N THR A 48 -0.87 12.15 -9.13
CA THR A 48 -0.47 12.82 -7.89
C THR A 48 -1.32 14.07 -7.67
N VAL A 49 -1.98 14.11 -6.51
CA VAL A 49 -2.71 15.26 -5.99
C VAL A 49 -2.06 15.71 -4.70
N ASP A 50 -1.64 16.96 -4.64
CA ASP A 50 -1.05 17.56 -3.44
C ASP A 50 -1.54 19.00 -3.21
N GLN A 51 -0.96 19.68 -2.22
CA GLN A 51 -1.31 21.07 -1.88
C GLN A 51 -1.08 22.08 -3.02
N THR A 52 -0.29 21.73 -4.03
CA THR A 52 0.06 22.58 -5.19
C THR A 52 -0.79 22.30 -6.42
N SER A 53 -1.51 21.15 -6.45
CA SER A 53 -2.33 20.74 -7.59
C SER A 53 -3.45 21.73 -7.93
N GLY A 54 -4.02 22.42 -6.93
CA GLY A 54 -5.14 23.34 -7.13
C GLY A 54 -6.41 22.67 -7.70
N VAL A 55 -6.52 21.34 -7.56
CA VAL A 55 -7.69 20.56 -8.01
C VAL A 55 -8.75 20.49 -6.91
N THR A 56 -10.00 20.51 -7.32
CA THR A 56 -11.16 20.36 -6.43
C THR A 56 -11.68 18.93 -6.43
N ASP A 57 -12.40 18.55 -5.37
CA ASP A 57 -13.09 17.25 -5.29
C ASP A 57 -14.09 17.04 -6.43
N ALA A 58 -14.75 18.10 -6.89
CA ALA A 58 -15.66 18.06 -8.04
C ALA A 58 -14.93 17.70 -9.34
N GLN A 59 -13.77 18.32 -9.60
CA GLN A 59 -12.95 17.98 -10.77
C GLN A 59 -12.46 16.54 -10.72
N LEU A 60 -11.99 16.08 -9.56
CA LEU A 60 -11.56 14.68 -9.40
C LEU A 60 -12.74 13.71 -9.57
N SER A 61 -13.90 14.04 -9.02
CA SER A 61 -15.10 13.22 -9.17
C SER A 61 -15.54 13.09 -10.63
N GLU A 62 -15.40 14.15 -11.44
CA GLU A 62 -15.65 14.09 -12.88
C GLU A 62 -14.62 13.21 -13.61
N ILE A 63 -13.34 13.35 -13.27
CA ILE A 63 -12.23 12.58 -13.87
C ILE A 63 -12.41 11.08 -13.63
N PHE A 64 -12.74 10.71 -12.39
CA PHE A 64 -12.83 9.32 -11.97
C PHE A 64 -14.25 8.73 -12.09
N ALA A 65 -15.26 9.51 -12.49
CA ALA A 65 -16.68 9.10 -12.52
C ALA A 65 -16.94 7.75 -13.20
N ASN A 66 -16.25 7.50 -14.32
CA ASN A 66 -16.42 6.30 -15.14
C ASN A 66 -15.27 5.30 -15.00
N VAL A 67 -14.24 5.65 -14.23
CA VAL A 67 -13.03 4.84 -14.10
C VAL A 67 -13.31 3.67 -13.16
N LYS A 68 -12.94 2.47 -13.62
CA LYS A 68 -13.00 1.21 -12.87
C LYS A 68 -11.61 0.62 -12.64
N GLU A 69 -10.69 0.83 -13.58
CA GLU A 69 -9.31 0.34 -13.46
C GLU A 69 -8.30 1.48 -13.62
N ILE A 70 -7.33 1.53 -12.70
CA ILE A 70 -6.17 2.39 -12.81
C ILE A 70 -4.95 1.49 -12.94
N GLN A 71 -4.28 1.57 -14.09
CA GLN A 71 -2.98 0.95 -14.29
C GLN A 71 -1.87 1.97 -14.05
N GLY A 72 -1.34 1.96 -12.83
CA GLY A 72 -0.30 2.87 -12.37
C GLY A 72 -0.46 3.18 -10.89
N VAL A 73 -0.32 4.46 -10.52
CA VAL A 73 -0.33 4.87 -9.10
C VAL A 73 -1.23 6.07 -8.87
N VAL A 74 -1.91 6.08 -7.73
CA VAL A 74 -2.67 7.23 -7.21
C VAL A 74 -2.01 7.70 -5.92
N GLN A 75 -1.68 8.98 -5.87
CA GLN A 75 -0.98 9.61 -4.75
C GLN A 75 -1.75 10.85 -4.28
N ILE A 76 -2.16 10.88 -3.02
CA ILE A 76 -2.93 11.97 -2.41
C ILE A 76 -2.19 12.43 -1.17
N TRP A 77 -1.42 13.50 -1.30
CA TRP A 77 -0.41 13.89 -0.32
C TRP A 77 -0.62 15.31 0.18
N ASN A 78 -0.59 15.50 1.51
CA ASN A 78 -0.63 16.84 2.14
C ASN A 78 -1.81 17.73 1.66
N THR A 79 -2.93 17.13 1.26
CA THR A 79 -4.09 17.87 0.76
C THR A 79 -4.94 18.43 1.92
N GLN A 80 -5.85 19.34 1.59
CA GLN A 80 -6.87 19.85 2.51
C GLN A 80 -8.21 19.11 2.38
N PHE A 81 -8.23 17.96 1.69
CA PHE A 81 -9.44 17.18 1.49
C PHE A 81 -9.96 16.58 2.79
N THR A 82 -11.28 16.54 2.92
CA THR A 82 -11.97 15.87 4.03
C THR A 82 -12.42 14.45 3.66
N SER A 83 -12.47 14.14 2.37
CA SER A 83 -12.84 12.83 1.81
C SER A 83 -12.10 12.55 0.50
N VAL A 84 -11.96 11.27 0.16
CA VAL A 84 -11.45 10.81 -1.16
C VAL A 84 -12.52 9.98 -1.88
N ASN A 85 -13.72 10.53 -2.01
CA ASN A 85 -14.89 9.77 -2.52
C ASN A 85 -14.85 9.59 -4.05
N PHE A 86 -14.02 10.34 -4.75
CA PHE A 86 -13.82 10.17 -6.20
C PHE A 86 -13.20 8.80 -6.57
N LEU A 87 -12.68 8.03 -5.60
CA LEU A 87 -12.16 6.68 -5.83
C LEU A 87 -13.21 5.57 -5.64
N LYS A 88 -14.47 5.89 -5.30
CA LYS A 88 -15.48 4.89 -4.91
C LYS A 88 -15.81 3.85 -6.00
N THR A 89 -15.62 4.21 -7.27
CA THR A 89 -15.89 3.36 -8.44
C THR A 89 -14.72 2.47 -8.83
N ILE A 90 -13.54 2.68 -8.23
CA ILE A 90 -12.33 1.95 -8.60
C ILE A 90 -12.45 0.51 -8.13
N GLU A 91 -12.44 -0.40 -9.09
CA GLU A 91 -12.50 -1.84 -8.89
C GLU A 91 -11.10 -2.46 -8.82
N ARG A 92 -10.15 -1.90 -9.58
CA ARG A 92 -8.83 -2.50 -9.81
C ARG A 92 -7.72 -1.46 -9.81
N LEU A 93 -6.68 -1.74 -9.04
CA LEU A 93 -5.43 -0.99 -9.01
C LEU A 93 -4.30 -1.90 -9.52
N THR A 94 -3.91 -1.71 -10.77
CA THR A 94 -2.89 -2.54 -11.44
C THR A 94 -1.65 -1.72 -11.78
N GLY A 95 -0.57 -2.35 -12.23
CA GLY A 95 0.67 -1.66 -12.59
C GLY A 95 1.91 -2.44 -12.19
N ASP A 96 2.98 -1.71 -11.87
CA ASP A 96 4.18 -2.30 -11.29
C ASP A 96 3.88 -2.80 -9.85
N TYR A 97 4.24 -4.04 -9.56
CA TYR A 97 4.00 -4.67 -8.26
C TYR A 97 4.87 -4.09 -7.14
N LEU A 98 5.96 -3.41 -7.50
CA LEU A 98 6.85 -2.75 -6.55
C LEU A 98 6.31 -1.38 -6.10
N ASP A 99 5.48 -0.76 -6.94
CA ASP A 99 4.89 0.55 -6.71
C ASP A 99 3.81 0.52 -5.63
N LYS A 100 3.58 1.70 -5.04
CA LYS A 100 2.42 1.97 -4.19
C LYS A 100 1.26 2.37 -5.08
N SER A 101 0.44 1.41 -5.49
CA SER A 101 -0.70 1.65 -6.37
C SER A 101 -1.67 2.68 -5.79
N LEU A 102 -1.80 2.73 -4.46
CA LEU A 102 -2.50 3.78 -3.74
C LEU A 102 -1.66 4.27 -2.57
N SER A 103 -1.39 5.58 -2.53
CA SER A 103 -0.67 6.25 -1.44
C SER A 103 -1.44 7.48 -0.97
N ILE A 104 -1.86 7.50 0.29
CA ILE A 104 -2.60 8.58 0.94
C ILE A 104 -1.83 8.99 2.20
N VAL A 105 -1.12 10.11 2.13
CA VAL A 105 -0.09 10.45 3.12
C VAL A 105 -0.22 11.89 3.60
N ASN A 106 -0.12 12.09 4.92
CA ASN A 106 -0.07 13.40 5.56
C ASN A 106 -1.30 14.31 5.29
N ASN A 107 -2.50 13.74 5.13
CA ASN A 107 -3.72 14.54 4.96
C ASN A 107 -4.37 14.79 6.33
N SER A 108 -4.06 15.94 6.94
CA SER A 108 -4.43 16.26 8.33
C SER A 108 -5.94 16.42 8.58
N ARG A 109 -6.73 16.66 7.52
CA ARG A 109 -8.19 16.88 7.59
C ARG A 109 -9.00 15.72 7.02
N LEU A 110 -8.34 14.67 6.55
CA LEU A 110 -9.01 13.58 5.85
C LEU A 110 -9.74 12.69 6.86
N THR A 111 -11.07 12.67 6.78
CA THR A 111 -11.93 11.95 7.73
C THR A 111 -12.47 10.64 7.18
N SER A 112 -12.54 10.51 5.85
CA SER A 112 -13.16 9.37 5.20
C SER A 112 -12.45 8.96 3.92
N LEU A 113 -12.33 7.65 3.75
CA LEU A 113 -11.88 6.99 2.53
C LEU A 113 -12.80 5.79 2.32
N ASP A 114 -13.52 5.76 1.20
CA ASP A 114 -14.36 4.61 0.88
C ASP A 114 -14.00 4.04 -0.49
N LEU A 115 -13.79 2.72 -0.52
CA LEU A 115 -13.39 1.95 -1.70
C LEU A 115 -14.30 0.71 -1.85
N PRO A 116 -15.63 0.89 -1.93
CA PRO A 116 -16.58 -0.21 -1.86
C PRO A 116 -16.49 -1.14 -3.06
N SER A 117 -15.98 -0.64 -4.19
CA SER A 117 -15.85 -1.40 -5.44
C SER A 117 -14.51 -2.12 -5.56
N LEU A 118 -13.53 -1.79 -4.71
CA LEU A 118 -12.15 -2.27 -4.87
C LEU A 118 -12.07 -3.76 -4.54
N VAL A 119 -11.78 -4.56 -5.56
CA VAL A 119 -11.67 -6.02 -5.43
C VAL A 119 -10.24 -6.53 -5.61
N LYS A 120 -9.37 -5.77 -6.28
CA LYS A 120 -8.02 -6.25 -6.61
C LYS A 120 -6.99 -5.14 -6.67
N SER A 121 -5.82 -5.41 -6.10
CA SER A 121 -4.59 -4.66 -6.38
C SER A 121 -3.41 -5.60 -6.62
N ASN A 122 -2.51 -5.27 -7.55
CA ASN A 122 -1.23 -5.99 -7.72
C ASN A 122 -0.02 -5.24 -7.15
N GLY A 123 -0.16 -3.96 -6.77
CA GLY A 123 0.86 -3.20 -6.05
C GLY A 123 0.48 -2.92 -4.60
N LYS A 124 1.21 -2.01 -3.96
CA LYS A 124 1.15 -1.80 -2.50
C LYS A 124 0.16 -0.71 -2.09
N LEU A 125 -0.37 -0.82 -0.89
CA LEU A 125 -1.14 0.24 -0.22
C LEU A 125 -0.25 1.03 0.74
N GLU A 126 -0.37 2.34 0.73
CA GLU A 126 0.19 3.20 1.78
C GLU A 126 -0.87 4.19 2.26
N ILE A 127 -1.24 4.11 3.53
CA ILE A 127 -2.12 5.11 4.16
C ILE A 127 -1.49 5.52 5.49
N VAL A 128 -0.74 6.62 5.47
CA VAL A 128 0.15 6.98 6.58
C VAL A 128 -0.07 8.42 7.03
N ASN A 129 -0.11 8.64 8.34
CA ASN A 129 -0.21 9.97 8.96
C ASN A 129 -1.43 10.78 8.52
N ASN A 130 -2.62 10.18 8.51
CA ASN A 130 -3.89 10.90 8.32
C ASN A 130 -4.65 10.87 9.67
N PRO A 131 -4.32 11.76 10.63
CA PRO A 131 -4.60 11.58 12.05
C PRO A 131 -6.09 11.52 12.44
N VAL A 132 -6.98 11.98 11.57
CA VAL A 132 -8.45 11.97 11.78
C VAL A 132 -9.17 11.00 10.83
N LEU A 133 -8.43 10.13 10.13
CA LEU A 133 -8.97 9.17 9.19
C LEU A 133 -9.30 7.85 9.90
N ASN A 134 -10.57 7.48 9.88
CA ASN A 134 -11.03 6.21 10.44
C ASN A 134 -11.21 5.16 9.32
N LEU A 135 -10.37 4.12 9.31
CA LEU A 135 -10.37 3.09 8.26
C LEU A 135 -11.18 1.84 8.63
N ARG A 136 -11.95 1.88 9.72
CA ARG A 136 -12.63 0.68 10.26
C ARG A 136 -13.51 -0.03 9.23
N SER A 137 -14.22 0.69 8.37
CA SER A 137 -15.09 0.09 7.35
C SER A 137 -14.33 -0.50 6.15
N GLN A 138 -13.03 -0.24 6.02
CA GLN A 138 -12.21 -0.63 4.87
C GLN A 138 -11.22 -1.75 5.20
N CYS A 139 -11.18 -2.21 6.46
CA CYS A 139 -10.27 -3.28 6.88
C CYS A 139 -10.40 -4.54 6.01
N SER A 140 -11.64 -4.99 5.74
CA SER A 140 -11.91 -6.15 4.89
C SER A 140 -11.48 -5.92 3.44
N THR A 141 -11.77 -4.72 2.89
CA THR A 141 -11.35 -4.34 1.54
C THR A 141 -9.83 -4.35 1.41
N PHE A 142 -9.12 -3.76 2.37
CA PHE A 142 -7.66 -3.71 2.34
C PHE A 142 -7.03 -5.09 2.51
N HIS A 143 -7.58 -5.90 3.41
CA HIS A 143 -7.15 -7.27 3.60
C HIS A 143 -7.33 -8.08 2.30
N SER A 144 -8.49 -8.02 1.66
CA SER A 144 -8.75 -8.76 0.41
C SER A 144 -7.94 -8.26 -0.78
N ALA A 145 -7.78 -6.94 -0.94
CA ALA A 145 -7.16 -6.36 -2.14
C ALA A 145 -5.63 -6.31 -2.05
N PHE A 146 -5.06 -6.11 -0.85
CA PHE A 146 -3.63 -5.91 -0.65
C PHE A 146 -2.97 -6.96 0.24
N PHE A 147 -3.75 -7.69 1.05
CA PHE A 147 -3.23 -8.63 2.04
C PHE A 147 -2.17 -7.95 2.94
N ASN A 148 -0.93 -8.41 2.94
CA ASN A 148 0.20 -7.84 3.68
C ASN A 148 1.08 -6.90 2.83
N ARG A 149 0.69 -6.57 1.58
CA ARG A 149 1.38 -5.59 0.73
C ARG A 149 0.92 -4.17 1.05
N ARG A 150 0.99 -3.80 2.32
CA ARG A 150 0.42 -2.56 2.84
C ARG A 150 1.30 -1.94 3.93
N SER A 151 1.11 -0.64 4.13
CA SER A 151 1.63 0.14 5.24
C SER A 151 0.55 1.11 5.67
N VAL A 152 -0.14 0.82 6.77
CA VAL A 152 -1.21 1.64 7.31
C VAL A 152 -0.87 1.97 8.76
N SER A 153 -0.58 3.24 9.01
CA SER A 153 -0.18 3.68 10.35
C SER A 153 -0.42 5.16 10.58
N GLY A 154 -0.67 5.54 11.82
CA GLY A 154 -0.81 6.94 12.20
C GLY A 154 -2.11 7.57 11.68
N ASN A 155 -3.14 6.74 11.49
CA ASN A 155 -4.51 7.19 11.28
C ASN A 155 -5.30 7.07 12.59
N GLU A 156 -6.55 7.55 12.60
CA GLU A 156 -7.43 7.37 13.78
C GLU A 156 -7.68 5.88 14.05
N PHE A 157 -7.71 5.06 12.99
CA PHE A 157 -7.82 3.61 13.06
C PHE A 157 -7.13 2.92 11.87
N ASP A 158 -6.24 1.95 12.11
CA ASP A 158 -5.30 1.40 11.11
C ASP A 158 -5.59 -0.03 10.62
N CYS A 159 -6.62 -0.72 11.14
CA CYS A 159 -6.97 -2.11 10.78
C CYS A 159 -5.92 -3.17 11.14
N GLY A 160 -5.13 -2.95 12.20
CA GLY A 160 -4.04 -3.83 12.63
C GLY A 160 -2.73 -3.07 12.71
N CYS A 161 -1.61 -3.78 12.88
CA CYS A 161 -0.29 -3.17 12.79
C CYS A 161 0.49 -3.77 11.63
N ASP A 162 1.06 -2.90 10.80
CA ASP A 162 1.93 -3.29 9.72
C ASP A 162 3.39 -3.36 10.19
N LEU A 163 4.08 -4.46 9.88
CA LEU A 163 5.51 -4.59 10.10
C LEU A 163 6.28 -3.73 9.09
N ILE A 164 7.17 -2.87 9.58
CA ILE A 164 8.10 -2.13 8.72
C ILE A 164 9.11 -3.13 8.14
N VAL A 165 9.14 -3.27 6.81
CA VAL A 165 10.02 -4.21 6.11
C VAL A 165 11.36 -3.54 5.76
N PRO A 166 12.52 -4.18 5.99
CA PRO A 166 12.67 -5.46 6.69
C PRO A 166 12.42 -5.32 8.20
N PHE A 167 11.76 -6.32 8.79
CA PHE A 167 11.59 -6.38 10.24
C PHE A 167 12.96 -6.37 10.91
N LYS A 168 13.10 -5.55 11.96
CA LYS A 168 14.30 -5.47 12.77
C LYS A 168 13.89 -5.48 14.23
N TRP A 169 14.65 -6.19 15.06
CA TRP A 169 14.44 -6.20 16.51
C TRP A 169 14.41 -4.80 17.13
N SER A 170 15.17 -3.85 16.57
CA SER A 170 15.16 -2.44 16.98
C SER A 170 13.77 -1.79 16.88
N SER A 171 12.93 -2.26 15.95
CA SER A 171 11.57 -1.75 15.75
C SER A 171 10.60 -2.22 16.83
N VAL A 172 10.90 -3.34 17.51
CA VAL A 172 10.02 -3.92 18.55
C VAL A 172 9.89 -3.00 19.77
N LYS A 173 10.94 -2.23 20.08
CA LYS A 173 10.91 -1.24 21.18
C LYS A 173 9.75 -0.25 21.05
N ASN A 174 9.45 0.15 19.82
CA ASN A 174 8.40 1.11 19.50
C ASN A 174 7.14 0.42 18.95
N PHE A 175 7.05 -0.91 19.03
CA PHE A 175 5.89 -1.65 18.55
C PHE A 175 4.65 -1.26 19.38
N PRO A 176 3.51 -0.99 18.71
CA PRO A 176 2.27 -0.64 19.40
C PRO A 176 1.86 -1.70 20.42
N THR A 177 1.58 -1.28 21.65
CA THR A 177 1.01 -2.16 22.67
C THR A 177 -0.44 -2.47 22.32
N GLY A 178 -0.87 -3.72 22.50
CA GLY A 178 -2.25 -4.13 22.24
C GLY A 178 -2.57 -4.43 20.78
N CYS A 179 -1.55 -4.60 19.93
CA CYS A 179 -1.76 -5.01 18.56
C CYS A 179 -2.32 -6.44 18.49
N VAL A 180 -3.57 -6.59 18.03
CA VAL A 180 -4.24 -7.90 17.96
C VAL A 180 -3.97 -8.62 16.63
N VAL A 181 -3.88 -7.86 15.54
CA VAL A 181 -3.71 -8.38 14.18
C VAL A 181 -2.45 -7.77 13.57
N LEU A 182 -1.53 -8.63 13.15
CA LEU A 182 -0.25 -8.25 12.57
C LEU A 182 -0.22 -8.52 11.07
N TYR A 183 0.18 -7.53 10.28
CA TYR A 183 0.39 -7.65 8.84
C TYR A 183 1.87 -7.58 8.51
N GLY A 184 2.35 -8.50 7.69
CA GLY A 184 3.73 -8.55 7.21
C GLY A 184 4.47 -9.83 7.61
N ASN A 185 5.67 -10.00 7.09
CA ASN A 185 6.49 -11.17 7.39
C ASN A 185 7.31 -10.92 8.66
N LEU A 186 7.07 -11.75 9.67
CA LEU A 186 7.79 -11.74 10.94
C LEU A 186 9.03 -12.63 10.82
N VAL A 187 10.18 -12.00 10.59
CA VAL A 187 11.47 -12.70 10.46
C VAL A 187 12.29 -12.46 11.72
N LEU A 188 12.35 -13.47 12.58
CA LEU A 188 13.07 -13.45 13.85
C LEU A 188 14.51 -13.90 13.61
N GLU A 189 15.42 -12.93 13.52
CA GLU A 189 16.82 -13.16 13.16
C GLU A 189 17.79 -12.33 14.00
N GLY A 190 18.92 -12.91 14.40
CA GLY A 190 19.94 -12.26 15.21
C GLY A 190 19.59 -12.18 16.70
N SER A 191 20.23 -11.25 17.40
CA SER A 191 20.09 -11.11 18.85
C SER A 191 18.76 -10.47 19.24
N ALA A 192 17.94 -11.23 19.96
CA ALA A 192 16.67 -10.76 20.48
C ALA A 192 16.85 -9.66 21.54
N PRO A 193 15.91 -8.70 21.63
CA PRO A 193 15.88 -7.72 22.71
C PRO A 193 15.48 -8.38 24.04
N PRO A 194 15.60 -7.67 25.18
CA PRO A 194 15.13 -8.14 26.48
C PRO A 194 13.67 -8.59 26.44
N VAL A 195 13.32 -9.55 27.30
CA VAL A 195 12.00 -10.20 27.30
C VAL A 195 10.86 -9.17 27.41
N GLU A 196 11.05 -8.11 28.19
CA GLU A 196 10.07 -7.04 28.40
C GLU A 196 9.71 -6.31 27.09
N VAL A 197 10.65 -6.26 26.15
CA VAL A 197 10.43 -5.69 24.81
C VAL A 197 9.67 -6.68 23.93
N LEU A 198 10.01 -7.97 24.01
CA LEU A 198 9.34 -9.04 23.24
C LEU A 198 7.85 -9.14 23.56
N TYR A 199 7.47 -9.01 24.83
CA TYR A 199 6.06 -9.10 25.27
C TYR A 199 5.16 -7.99 24.73
N ARG A 200 5.68 -6.97 24.04
CA ARG A 200 4.83 -6.02 23.27
C ARG A 200 4.03 -6.71 22.18
N MET A 201 4.50 -7.85 21.69
CA MET A 201 3.81 -8.67 20.69
C MET A 201 2.85 -9.69 21.31
N SER A 202 2.72 -9.74 22.64
CA SER A 202 1.89 -10.75 23.31
C SER A 202 0.39 -10.60 23.03
N ALA A 203 -0.09 -9.44 22.59
CA ALA A 203 -1.49 -9.25 22.21
C ALA A 203 -1.81 -9.82 20.81
N VAL A 204 -0.79 -10.17 20.01
CA VAL A 204 -0.99 -10.63 18.64
C VAL A 204 -1.64 -12.00 18.67
N THR A 205 -2.83 -12.11 18.07
CA THR A 205 -3.59 -13.36 17.91
C THR A 205 -3.56 -13.87 16.48
N LYS A 206 -3.37 -12.96 15.51
CA LYS A 206 -3.36 -13.28 14.10
C LYS A 206 -2.19 -12.64 13.37
N LEU A 207 -1.50 -13.42 12.54
CA LEU A 207 -0.45 -12.99 11.63
C LEU A 207 -0.87 -13.21 10.18
N TYR A 208 -0.99 -12.11 9.42
CA TYR A 208 -1.14 -12.11 7.98
C TYR A 208 0.23 -11.93 7.32
N GLY A 209 0.88 -13.05 7.03
CA GLY A 209 2.23 -13.13 6.49
C GLY A 209 2.94 -14.42 6.93
N ASN A 210 4.26 -14.41 6.86
CA ASN A 210 5.07 -15.56 7.22
C ASN A 210 5.77 -15.35 8.56
N LEU A 211 5.89 -16.40 9.36
CA LEU A 211 6.78 -16.46 10.52
C LEU A 211 8.03 -17.27 10.14
N GLU A 212 9.19 -16.62 10.17
CA GLU A 212 10.48 -17.26 9.95
C GLU A 212 11.34 -17.07 11.20
N VAL A 213 11.92 -18.14 11.73
CA VAL A 213 12.84 -18.10 12.87
C VAL A 213 14.17 -18.69 12.42
N LYS A 214 15.20 -17.86 12.37
CA LYS A 214 16.52 -18.28 11.87
C LYS A 214 17.63 -17.54 12.61
N GLN A 215 18.78 -18.18 12.76
CA GLN A 215 20.03 -17.53 13.21
C GLN A 215 19.83 -16.59 14.42
N THR A 216 19.10 -17.04 15.45
CA THR A 216 18.73 -16.22 16.61
C THR A 216 19.11 -16.91 17.92
N ASN A 217 19.27 -16.12 18.99
CA ASN A 217 19.52 -16.58 20.35
C ASN A 217 18.23 -16.76 21.18
N LEU A 218 17.05 -16.69 20.55
CA LEU A 218 15.78 -16.97 21.22
C LEU A 218 15.73 -18.43 21.71
N GLU A 219 15.51 -18.62 23.01
CA GLU A 219 15.26 -19.95 23.59
C GLU A 219 13.79 -20.37 23.48
N THR A 220 12.88 -19.40 23.33
CA THR A 220 11.43 -19.62 23.32
C THR A 220 10.70 -18.58 22.48
N LEU A 221 9.54 -18.96 21.95
CA LEU A 221 8.57 -18.07 21.30
C LEU A 221 7.40 -17.71 22.24
N GLY A 222 7.56 -17.88 23.56
CA GLY A 222 6.49 -17.62 24.54
C GLY A 222 5.94 -16.18 24.52
N PHE A 223 6.68 -15.21 23.96
CA PHE A 223 6.16 -13.86 23.73
C PHE A 223 5.06 -13.78 22.64
N LEU A 224 4.89 -14.83 21.84
CA LEU A 224 3.79 -15.05 20.88
C LEU A 224 2.75 -16.05 21.42
N GLN A 225 2.64 -16.25 22.73
CA GLN A 225 1.74 -17.25 23.35
C GLN A 225 0.27 -17.16 22.93
N ASN A 226 -0.20 -15.98 22.51
CA ASN A 226 -1.58 -15.77 22.08
C ASN A 226 -1.76 -15.89 20.55
N LEU A 227 -0.70 -16.16 19.79
CA LEU A 227 -0.78 -16.32 18.35
C LEU A 227 -1.53 -17.62 18.02
N GLU A 228 -2.73 -17.47 17.47
CA GLU A 228 -3.66 -18.57 17.16
C GLU A 228 -3.66 -18.90 15.67
N GLU A 229 -3.51 -17.90 14.80
CA GLU A 229 -3.64 -18.05 13.36
C GLU A 229 -2.49 -17.38 12.60
N ILE A 230 -1.91 -18.12 11.65
CA ILE A 230 -0.97 -17.60 10.66
C ILE A 230 -1.55 -17.89 9.29
N GLU A 231 -1.82 -16.83 8.52
CA GLU A 231 -2.25 -16.92 7.13
C GLU A 231 -1.14 -16.37 6.25
N SER A 232 -0.64 -17.19 5.33
CA SER A 232 0.33 -16.76 4.31
C SER A 232 -0.40 -16.41 3.02
N GLY A 233 -0.12 -15.25 2.46
CA GLY A 233 -0.63 -14.88 1.13
C GLY A 233 0.04 -15.72 0.05
N THR A 234 -0.76 -16.20 -0.91
CA THR A 234 -0.28 -16.87 -2.13
C THR A 234 0.30 -15.89 -3.13
#